data_AF-A0A7J7HKA3-F1
#
_entry.id   AF-A0A7J7HKA3-F1
#
_cell.length_a   1.000
_cell.length_b   1.000
_cell.length_c   1.000
_cell.angle_alpha   90.00
_cell.angle_beta   90.00
_cell.angle_gamma   90.00
#
_symmetry.space_group_name_H-M   'P 1'
#
loop_
_entity.id
_entity.type
_entity.pdbx_description
1 polymer ?
#
loop_
_entity_poly.entity_id
_entity_poly.type
_entity_poly.pdbx_seq_one_letter_code
_entity_poly.pdbx_strand_id
1 'polypeptide(L)'
;FCKKGTINLSTYFRTYHIGEYVNIKVNGTVHKGLPHKFYHGCTGQEWNVTKRAISVEMNKQVGNRIICKRIHVRIKHVQPSRCTEDFKLRKKKNDKLKAEAKARGEVISTKATLETVTPIPYDVVNDLKGG
;
A
#
# COMPACT_ATOMS: atom_id res chain seq x y z
N PHE A 1 19.13 -9.35 9.60
CA PHE A 1 20.33 -10.02 9.08
C PHE A 1 20.27 -10.11 7.55
N CYS A 2 21.39 -10.41 6.87
CA CYS A 2 21.48 -10.57 5.41
C CYS A 2 21.18 -9.34 4.53
N LYS A 3 21.33 -8.12 5.06
CA LYS A 3 21.18 -6.86 4.30
C LYS A 3 22.34 -5.88 4.55
N LYS A 4 23.53 -6.43 4.79
CA LYS A 4 24.76 -5.65 5.01
C LYS A 4 25.39 -5.30 3.65
N GLY A 5 26.11 -4.19 3.58
CA GLY A 5 26.82 -3.76 2.37
C GLY A 5 26.03 -2.78 1.50
N THR A 6 26.48 -2.63 0.26
CA THR A 6 25.99 -1.62 -0.69
C THR A 6 24.55 -1.89 -1.13
N ILE A 7 23.77 -0.82 -1.25
CA ILE A 7 22.37 -0.88 -1.70
C ILE A 7 22.31 -1.21 -3.19
N ASN A 8 21.41 -2.10 -3.59
CA ASN A 8 21.15 -2.42 -5.00
C ASN A 8 20.82 -1.17 -5.83
N LEU A 9 21.37 -1.10 -7.04
CA LEU A 9 21.18 0.02 -7.98
C LEU A 9 19.71 0.24 -8.38
N SER A 10 18.87 -0.81 -8.34
CA SER A 10 17.43 -0.70 -8.60
C SER A 10 16.72 0.33 -7.72
N THR A 11 17.21 0.55 -6.50
CA THR A 11 16.64 1.57 -5.61
C THR A 11 16.90 2.98 -6.14
N TYR A 12 18.04 3.21 -6.80
CA TYR A 12 18.44 4.52 -7.32
C TYR A 12 17.71 4.90 -8.60
N PHE A 13 17.49 3.91 -9.48
CA PHE A 13 16.84 4.12 -10.78
C PHE A 13 15.32 4.16 -10.70
N ARG A 14 14.75 3.86 -9.52
CA ARG A 14 13.31 3.87 -9.36
C ARG A 14 12.77 5.30 -9.38
N THR A 15 11.94 5.59 -10.38
CA THR A 15 11.20 6.84 -10.49
C THR A 15 9.94 6.76 -9.63
N TYR A 16 9.56 7.92 -9.09
CA TYR A 16 8.34 8.09 -8.32
C TYR A 16 7.58 9.29 -8.90
N HIS A 17 6.25 9.24 -8.78
CA HIS A 17 5.37 10.28 -9.28
C HIS A 17 4.51 10.86 -8.17
N ILE A 18 4.23 12.16 -8.29
CA ILE A 18 3.38 12.89 -7.35
C ILE A 18 2.05 12.14 -7.15
N GLY A 19 1.67 11.96 -5.89
CA GLY A 19 0.45 11.27 -5.51
C GLY A 19 0.60 9.76 -5.28
N GLU A 20 1.77 9.15 -5.57
CA GLU A 20 2.04 7.76 -5.23
C GLU A 20 2.24 7.56 -3.72
N TYR A 21 1.81 6.39 -3.21
CA TYR A 21 2.05 6.01 -1.84
C TYR A 21 3.41 5.35 -1.69
N VAL A 22 4.19 5.85 -0.74
CA VAL A 22 5.54 5.40 -0.47
C VAL A 22 5.74 5.11 1.01
N ASN A 23 6.51 4.07 1.29
CA ASN A 23 6.92 3.68 2.62
C ASN A 23 8.30 4.24 2.92
N ILE A 24 8.47 4.79 4.12
CA ILE A 24 9.76 5.32 4.56
C ILE A 24 10.49 4.23 5.33
N LYS A 25 11.47 3.62 4.65
CA LYS A 25 12.29 2.55 5.22
C LYS A 25 13.75 2.90 5.10
N VAL A 26 14.30 3.35 6.22
CA VAL A 26 15.69 3.75 6.35
C VAL A 26 16.63 2.57 6.06
N ASN A 27 17.48 2.75 5.06
CA ASN A 27 18.70 1.98 4.89
C ASN A 27 19.89 2.62 5.63
N GLY A 28 20.49 1.88 6.57
CA GLY A 28 21.61 2.36 7.40
C GLY A 28 22.95 2.48 6.68
N THR A 29 23.12 1.84 5.52
CA THR A 29 24.36 1.96 4.70
C THR A 29 24.56 3.39 4.18
N VAL A 30 23.49 4.19 4.07
CA VAL A 30 23.59 5.58 3.61
C VAL A 30 23.18 6.53 4.71
N HIS A 31 24.11 7.39 5.12
CA HIS A 31 23.91 8.31 6.24
C HIS A 31 23.26 9.64 5.85
N LYS A 32 23.31 10.01 4.56
CA LYS A 32 22.81 11.31 4.09
C LYS A 32 21.32 11.21 3.71
N GLY A 33 20.55 12.22 4.09
CA GLY A 33 19.12 12.31 3.73
C GLY A 33 18.23 11.37 4.52
N LEU A 34 18.67 11.00 5.72
CA LEU A 34 17.94 10.19 6.68
C LEU A 34 16.78 11.00 7.29
N PRO A 35 15.56 10.43 7.34
CA PRO A 35 14.47 11.00 8.12
C PRO A 35 14.69 10.75 9.61
N HIS A 36 14.03 11.54 10.46
CA HIS A 36 13.98 11.26 11.90
C HIS A 36 13.33 9.89 12.16
N LYS A 37 13.84 9.16 13.17
CA LYS A 37 13.45 7.77 13.49
C LYS A 37 11.94 7.54 13.62
N PHE A 38 11.21 8.56 14.07
CA PHE A 38 9.75 8.54 14.19
C PHE A 38 9.05 8.15 12.87
N TYR A 39 9.59 8.57 11.73
CA TYR A 39 8.97 8.35 10.42
C TYR A 39 9.33 7.01 9.80
N HIS A 40 10.19 6.22 10.45
CA HIS A 40 10.54 4.90 9.95
C HIS A 40 9.34 3.96 10.04
N GLY A 41 8.99 3.31 8.93
CA GLY A 41 7.83 2.42 8.84
C GLY A 41 6.52 3.14 8.53
N CYS A 42 6.48 4.47 8.49
CA CYS A 42 5.31 5.20 8.08
C CYS A 42 5.14 5.16 6.55
N THR A 43 3.88 5.09 6.11
CA THR A 43 3.48 5.29 4.71
C THR A 43 3.01 6.73 4.56
N GLY A 44 3.41 7.37 3.46
CA GLY A 44 2.94 8.70 3.12
C GLY A 44 2.68 8.83 1.63
N GLN A 45 2.13 9.96 1.24
CA GLN A 45 1.93 10.30 -0.16
C GLN A 45 3.05 11.21 -0.64
N GLU A 46 3.55 10.96 -1.84
CA GLU A 46 4.51 11.86 -2.47
C GLU A 46 3.87 13.21 -2.79
N TRP A 47 4.44 14.28 -2.24
CA TRP A 47 4.03 15.67 -2.48
C TRP A 47 4.83 16.29 -3.62
N ASN A 48 6.16 16.11 -3.62
CA ASN A 48 7.05 16.73 -4.59
C ASN A 48 8.33 15.93 -4.79
N VAL A 49 8.79 15.84 -6.04
CA VAL A 49 10.03 15.16 -6.44
C VAL A 49 11.14 16.21 -6.60
N THR A 50 12.32 15.95 -6.04
CA THR A 50 13.53 16.76 -6.26
C THR A 50 14.64 15.90 -6.87
N LYS A 51 15.73 16.53 -7.35
CA LYS A 51 16.82 15.85 -8.07
C LYS A 51 17.36 14.57 -7.41
N ARG A 52 17.40 14.49 -6.07
CA ARG A 52 17.97 13.34 -5.32
C ARG A 52 17.09 12.84 -4.19
N ALA A 53 15.96 13.49 -3.94
CA ALA A 53 15.11 13.27 -2.79
C ALA A 53 13.63 13.45 -3.13
N ILE A 54 12.79 12.84 -2.34
CA ILE A 54 11.35 12.89 -2.44
C ILE A 54 10.83 13.61 -1.21
N SER A 55 9.81 14.44 -1.40
CA SER A 55 9.08 15.09 -0.33
C SER A 55 7.82 14.28 -0.07
N VAL A 56 7.75 13.66 1.11
CA VAL A 56 6.63 12.81 1.50
C VAL A 56 5.78 13.55 2.52
N GLU A 57 4.48 13.60 2.27
CA GLU A 57 3.48 14.08 3.23
C GLU A 57 2.96 12.91 4.07
N MET A 58 3.03 13.07 5.39
CA MET A 58 2.57 12.08 6.37
C MET A 58 1.92 12.74 7.57
N ASN A 59 0.99 12.02 8.17
CA ASN A 59 0.37 12.44 9.41
C ASN A 59 1.26 12.07 10.59
N LYS A 60 1.54 13.05 11.45
CA LYS A 60 2.22 12.85 12.73
C LYS A 60 1.31 13.30 13.86
N GLN A 61 1.11 12.43 14.83
CA GLN A 61 0.49 12.80 16.09
C GLN A 61 1.46 13.64 16.93
N VAL A 62 1.02 14.81 17.37
CA VAL A 62 1.76 15.73 18.24
C VAL A 62 0.86 16.04 19.43
N GLY A 63 1.07 15.30 20.53
CA GLY A 63 0.21 15.36 21.71
C GLY A 63 -1.22 14.94 21.36
N ASN A 64 -2.14 15.91 21.47
CA ASN A 64 -3.58 15.76 21.31
C ASN A 64 -4.10 15.95 19.86
N ARG A 65 -3.26 16.35 18.90
CA ARG A 65 -3.69 16.59 17.51
C ARG A 65 -2.84 15.87 16.47
N ILE A 66 -3.43 15.61 15.31
CA ILE A 66 -2.75 15.05 14.14
C ILE A 66 -2.39 16.20 13.18
N ILE A 67 -1.13 16.27 12.79
CA ILE A 67 -0.62 17.32 11.90
C ILE A 67 -0.01 16.66 10.66
N CYS A 68 -0.37 17.14 9.47
CA CYS A 68 0.31 16.79 8.24
C CYS A 68 1.73 17.39 8.24
N LYS A 69 2.74 16.53 8.16
CA LYS A 69 4.15 16.90 8.09
C LYS A 69 4.69 16.49 6.74
N ARG A 70 5.39 17.43 6.09
CA ARG A 70 6.14 17.17 4.86
C ARG A 70 7.61 16.99 5.22
N ILE A 71 8.20 15.91 4.76
CA ILE A 71 9.61 15.61 5.02
C ILE A 71 10.35 15.30 3.73
N HIS A 72 11.59 15.77 3.64
CA HIS A 72 12.47 15.47 2.51
C HIS A 72 13.33 14.26 2.84
N VAL A 73 13.21 13.21 2.03
CA VAL A 73 13.89 11.93 2.23
C VAL A 73 14.55 11.50 0.93
N ARG A 74 15.79 11.03 0.98
CA ARG A 74 16.43 10.51 -0.23
C ARG A 74 15.79 9.22 -0.71
N ILE A 75 15.78 9.03 -2.03
CA ILE A 75 15.23 7.83 -2.70
C ILE A 75 15.68 6.49 -2.10
N LYS A 76 16.90 6.45 -1.55
CA LYS A 76 17.49 5.26 -0.90
C LYS A 76 16.74 4.78 0.35
N HIS A 77 16.01 5.68 1.00
CA HIS A 77 15.24 5.39 2.21
C HIS A 77 13.74 5.31 1.92
N VAL A 78 13.36 5.33 0.65
CA VAL A 78 11.98 5.28 0.19
C VAL A 78 11.74 3.94 -0.51
N GLN A 79 10.62 3.32 -0.23
CA GLN A 79 10.15 2.12 -0.91
C GLN A 79 8.75 2.36 -1.47
N PRO A 80 8.42 1.82 -2.65
CA PRO A 80 7.04 1.84 -3.15
C PRO A 80 6.11 1.13 -2.15
N SER A 81 4.91 1.65 -1.94
CA SER A 81 3.89 0.91 -1.20
C SER A 81 3.05 0.05 -2.14
N ARG A 82 2.80 -1.21 -1.74
CA ARG A 82 1.93 -2.13 -2.49
C ARG A 82 0.45 -1.98 -2.16
N CYS A 83 0.09 -1.18 -1.14
CA CYS A 83 -1.30 -1.05 -0.69
C CYS A 83 -2.25 -0.57 -1.81
N THR A 84 -1.74 0.26 -2.73
CA THR A 84 -2.53 0.79 -3.84
C THR A 84 -2.59 -0.17 -5.03
N GLU A 85 -1.67 -1.13 -5.14
CA GLU A 85 -1.61 -2.07 -6.29
C GLU A 85 -2.87 -2.94 -6.32
N ASP A 86 -3.23 -3.55 -5.19
CA ASP A 86 -4.43 -4.40 -5.07
C ASP A 86 -5.71 -3.62 -5.32
N PHE A 87 -5.78 -2.38 -4.81
CA PHE A 87 -6.92 -1.50 -5.05
C PHE A 87 -7.07 -1.15 -6.54
N LYS A 88 -5.96 -0.82 -7.22
CA LYS A 88 -5.95 -0.53 -8.68
C LYS A 88 -6.39 -1.77 -9.48
N LEU A 89 -5.91 -2.95 -9.12
CA LEU A 89 -6.29 -4.22 -9.75
C LEU A 89 -7.79 -4.51 -9.59
N ARG A 90 -8.31 -4.35 -8.37
CA ARG A 90 -9.74 -4.52 -8.08
C ARG A 90 -10.60 -3.52 -8.84
N LYS A 91 -10.18 -2.24 -8.90
CA LYS A 91 -10.89 -1.21 -9.67
C LYS A 91 -10.97 -1.60 -11.15
N LYS A 92 -9.86 -1.99 -11.76
CA LYS A 92 -9.82 -2.44 -13.17
C LYS A 92 -10.74 -3.64 -13.43
N LYS A 93 -10.72 -4.65 -12.54
CA LYS A 93 -11.63 -5.81 -12.62
C LYS A 93 -13.09 -5.36 -12.56
N ASN A 94 -13.41 -4.47 -11.62
CA ASN A 94 -14.77 -3.99 -11.44
C ASN A 94 -15.26 -3.17 -12.64
N ASP A 95 -14.40 -2.31 -13.19
CA ASP A 95 -14.74 -1.49 -14.36
C ASP A 95 -14.98 -2.37 -15.60
N LYS A 96 -14.19 -3.44 -15.78
CA LYS A 96 -14.41 -4.44 -16.84
C LYS A 96 -15.78 -5.12 -16.71
N LEU A 97 -16.11 -5.62 -15.51
CA LEU A 97 -17.40 -6.28 -15.25
C LEU A 97 -18.58 -5.33 -15.50
N LYS A 98 -18.46 -4.06 -15.11
CA LYS A 98 -19.49 -3.05 -15.36
C LYS A 98 -19.67 -2.77 -16.85
N ALA A 99 -18.58 -2.71 -17.61
CA ALA A 99 -18.65 -2.52 -19.05
C ALA A 99 -19.33 -3.70 -19.76
N GLU A 100 -19.00 -4.93 -19.37
CA GLU A 100 -19.63 -6.16 -19.89
C GLU A 100 -21.12 -6.23 -19.54
N ALA A 101 -21.50 -5.94 -18.29
CA ALA A 101 -22.90 -5.91 -17.87
C ALA A 101 -23.70 -4.83 -18.61
N LYS A 102 -23.11 -3.65 -18.83
CA LYS A 102 -23.73 -2.58 -19.61
C LYS A 102 -23.97 -3.00 -21.06
N ALA A 103 -23.06 -3.76 -21.66
CA ALA A 103 -23.23 -4.30 -23.02
C ALA A 103 -24.35 -5.35 -23.09
N ARG A 104 -24.56 -6.14 -22.03
CA ARG A 104 -25.66 -7.11 -21.92
C ARG A 104 -27.00 -6.50 -21.46
N GLY A 105 -27.00 -5.26 -20.98
CA GLY A 105 -28.18 -4.61 -20.41
C GLY A 105 -28.51 -5.04 -18.97
N GLU A 106 -27.59 -5.72 -18.28
CA GLU A 106 -27.77 -6.21 -16.91
C GLU A 106 -27.23 -5.22 -15.87
N VAL A 107 -27.86 -5.18 -14.69
CA VAL A 107 -27.36 -4.41 -13.54
C VAL A 107 -26.64 -5.36 -12.58
N ILE A 108 -25.33 -5.14 -12.39
CA ILE A 108 -24.50 -5.95 -11.48
C ILE A 108 -24.04 -5.13 -10.27
N SER A 109 -23.89 -5.79 -9.12
CA SER A 109 -23.20 -5.24 -7.95
C SER A 109 -21.74 -5.71 -7.92
N THR A 110 -20.80 -4.78 -7.77
CA THR A 110 -19.35 -5.08 -7.69
C THR A 110 -18.76 -4.73 -6.31
N LYS A 111 -19.63 -4.56 -5.31
CA LYS A 111 -19.21 -4.36 -3.92
C LYS A 111 -18.59 -5.65 -3.38
N ALA A 112 -17.62 -5.52 -2.49
CA ALA A 112 -17.06 -6.68 -1.81
C ALA A 112 -18.16 -7.31 -0.93
N THR A 113 -18.45 -8.58 -1.17
CA THR A 113 -19.32 -9.38 -0.31
C THR A 113 -18.47 -9.97 0.80
N LEU A 114 -18.95 -9.92 2.04
CA LEU A 114 -18.38 -10.71 3.11
C LEU A 114 -18.74 -12.17 2.80
N GLU A 115 -17.75 -13.03 2.64
CA GLU A 115 -17.98 -14.46 2.79
C GLU A 115 -18.30 -14.66 4.28
N THR A 116 -19.59 -14.68 4.62
CA THR A 116 -19.98 -15.46 5.80
C THR A 116 -19.41 -16.84 5.54
N VAL A 117 -18.45 -17.30 6.34
CA VAL A 117 -18.11 -18.72 6.41
C VAL A 117 -19.45 -19.40 6.53
N THR A 118 -19.93 -20.01 5.45
CA THR A 118 -21.26 -20.58 5.42
C THR A 118 -21.30 -21.54 6.60
N PRO A 119 -22.27 -21.43 7.53
CA PRO A 119 -22.42 -22.48 8.53
C PRO A 119 -22.47 -23.79 7.73
N ILE A 120 -21.65 -24.76 8.15
CA ILE A 120 -21.62 -26.09 7.54
C ILE A 120 -23.08 -26.49 7.31
N PRO A 121 -23.47 -26.86 6.08
CA PRO A 121 -24.85 -27.27 5.80
C PRO A 121 -25.25 -28.31 6.84
N TYR A 122 -26.37 -28.10 7.54
CA TYR A 122 -26.81 -28.95 8.64
C TYR A 122 -26.90 -30.44 8.27
N ASP A 123 -27.07 -30.73 6.97
CA ASP A 123 -27.10 -32.08 6.41
C ASP A 123 -25.80 -32.86 6.66
N VAL A 124 -24.63 -32.21 6.67
CA VAL A 124 -23.31 -32.86 6.90
C VAL A 124 -23.05 -33.15 8.39
N VAL A 125 -23.74 -32.44 9.29
CA VAL A 125 -23.55 -32.58 10.76
C VAL A 125 -24.25 -33.84 11.30
N ASN A 126 -25.29 -34.34 10.63
CA ASN A 126 -26.02 -35.53 11.04
C ASN A 126 -25.28 -36.84 10.70
N ASP A 127 -24.54 -36.88 9.59
CA ASP A 127 -23.76 -38.06 9.18
C ASP A 127 -22.54 -38.32 10.08
N LEU A 128 -22.09 -37.31 10.85
CA LEU A 128 -20.97 -37.41 11.78
C LEU A 128 -21.37 -37.81 13.21
N LYS A 129 -22.68 -37.82 13.52
CA LYS A 129 -23.23 -38.19 14.84
C LYS A 129 -23.97 -39.54 14.82
N GLY A 130 -24.19 -40.13 13.66
CA GLY A 130 -24.77 -41.46 13.49
C GLY A 130 -23.70 -42.54 13.49
N GLY A 131 -23.12 -42.81 14.66
CA GLY A 131 -22.32 -43.99 14.97
C GLY A 131 -22.81 -44.61 16.26
#